data_AF-A0A7M3WIX7-F1
#
_entry.id   AF-A0A7M3WIX7-F1
#
_cell.length_a   1.000
_cell.length_b   1.000
_cell.length_c   1.000
_cell.angle_alpha   90.00
_cell.angle_beta   90.00
_cell.angle_gamma   90.00
#
_symmetry.space_group_name_H-M   'P 1'
#
loop_
_entity.id
_entity.type
_entity.pdbx_description
1 polymer ?
#
loop_
_entity_poly.entity_id
_entity_poly.type
_entity_poly.pdbx_seq_one_letter_code
_entity_poly.pdbx_strand_id
1 'polypeptide(L)'
;MNSARVYELGEVPADARLPTEHGDFRIKVFHEEETGLDHVALLLGDMEGPDPVLVRVHSECLTGDAFGSLRCDCGPQLQTALRMI
;
A
#
# COMPACT_ATOMS: atom_id res chain seq x y z
N MET A 1 -5.10 12.45 20.40
CA MET A 1 -4.86 11.89 19.06
C MET A 1 -3.54 11.15 19.16
N ASN A 2 -3.59 9.84 19.40
CA ASN A 2 -2.37 9.04 19.51
C ASN A 2 -1.77 8.94 18.10
N SER A 3 -0.54 9.39 17.94
CA SER A 3 0.19 9.29 16.68
C SER A 3 0.81 7.90 16.65
N ALA A 4 0.15 6.95 15.98
CA ALA A 4 0.68 5.60 15.80
C ALA A 4 2.12 5.68 15.28
N ARG A 5 3.03 4.94 15.92
CA ARG A 5 4.44 4.85 15.51
C ARG A 5 4.58 3.71 14.51
N VAL A 6 4.83 4.08 13.26
CA VAL A 6 5.00 3.17 12.13
C VAL A 6 6.44 3.28 11.63
N TYR A 7 7.15 2.16 11.49
CA TYR A 7 8.57 2.12 11.08
C TYR A 7 8.91 0.89 10.22
N GLU A 8 10.05 0.95 9.54
CA GLU A 8 10.59 -0.15 8.71
C GLU A 8 11.41 -1.12 9.58
N LEU A 9 11.18 -2.43 9.44
CA LEU A 9 11.93 -3.45 10.20
C LEU A 9 13.37 -3.56 9.69
N GLY A 10 14.36 -3.43 10.58
CA GLY A 10 15.78 -3.32 10.21
C GLY A 10 16.53 -4.63 10.02
N GLU A 11 16.02 -5.77 10.50
CA GLU A 11 16.75 -7.05 10.46
C GLU A 11 16.62 -7.77 9.11
N VAL A 12 15.48 -7.61 8.43
CA VAL A 12 15.23 -8.12 7.08
C VAL A 12 14.64 -6.96 6.27
N PRO A 13 15.18 -6.65 5.08
CA PRO A 13 14.63 -5.62 4.23
C PRO A 13 13.15 -5.91 3.97
N ALA A 14 12.29 -5.05 4.49
CA ALA A 14 10.85 -5.08 4.28
C ALA A 14 10.52 -4.50 2.90
N ASP A 15 11.26 -4.90 1.87
CA ASP A 15 11.32 -4.25 0.57
C ASP A 15 11.54 -5.27 -0.55
N ALA A 16 10.61 -5.33 -1.51
CA ALA A 16 10.66 -6.27 -2.62
C ALA A 16 10.04 -5.69 -3.90
N ARG A 17 10.31 -6.35 -5.02
CA ARG A 17 9.59 -6.11 -6.29
C ARG A 17 8.27 -6.86 -6.29
N LEU A 18 7.20 -6.17 -6.71
CA LEU A 18 5.86 -6.70 -6.89
C LEU A 18 5.38 -6.40 -8.31
N PRO A 19 5.73 -7.26 -9.29
CA PRO A 19 5.18 -7.14 -10.62
C PRO A 19 3.67 -7.44 -10.60
N THR A 20 2.88 -6.51 -11.15
CA THR A 20 1.42 -6.61 -11.26
C THR A 20 1.00 -6.39 -12.72
N GLU A 21 -0.30 -6.55 -13.02
CA GLU A 21 -0.85 -6.19 -14.33
C GLU A 21 -0.81 -4.68 -14.61
N HIS A 22 -0.73 -3.84 -13.57
CA HIS A 22 -0.75 -2.37 -13.69
C HIS A 22 0.67 -1.76 -13.74
N GLY A 23 1.70 -2.51 -13.34
CA GLY A 23 3.07 -2.03 -13.31
C GLY A 23 4.00 -2.87 -12.44
N ASP A 24 5.29 -2.57 -12.53
CA ASP A 24 6.35 -3.17 -11.71
C ASP A 24 6.56 -2.33 -10.44
N PHE A 25 5.71 -2.58 -9.44
CA PHE A 25 5.76 -1.85 -8.19
C PHE A 25 6.91 -2.33 -7.32
N ARG A 26 7.36 -1.47 -6.42
CA ARG A 26 8.12 -1.84 -5.23
C ARG A 26 7.16 -1.87 -4.04
N ILE A 27 7.17 -2.95 -3.27
CA ILE A 27 6.36 -3.08 -2.04
C ILE A 27 7.26 -2.90 -0.83
N LYS A 28 6.86 -2.02 0.08
CA LYS A 28 7.51 -1.82 1.38
C LYS A 28 6.57 -2.14 2.52
N VAL A 29 7.05 -2.84 3.55
CA VAL A 29 6.28 -3.17 4.75
C VAL A 29 6.71 -2.28 5.92
N PHE A 30 5.73 -1.79 6.68
CA PHE A 30 5.93 -0.99 7.86
C PHE A 30 5.16 -1.60 9.03
N HIS A 31 5.84 -1.77 10.16
CA HIS A 31 5.26 -2.35 11.35
C HIS A 31 4.68 -1.26 12.27
N GLU A 32 3.46 -1.45 12.76
CA GLU A 32 2.81 -0.61 13.76
C GLU A 32 2.91 -1.25 15.14
N GLU A 33 3.75 -0.67 16.01
CA GLU A 33 4.05 -1.21 17.35
C GLU A 33 2.81 -1.30 18.27
N GLU A 34 1.88 -0.34 18.17
CA GLU A 34 0.72 -0.26 19.06
C GLU A 34 -0.31 -1.36 18.81
N THR A 35 -0.47 -1.76 17.55
CA THR A 35 -1.47 -2.76 17.12
C THR A 35 -0.85 -4.11 16.80
N GLY A 36 0.47 -4.14 16.53
CA GLY A 36 1.19 -5.30 16.01
C GLY A 36 0.86 -5.60 14.55
N LEU A 37 0.22 -4.68 13.83
CA LEU A 37 -0.17 -4.85 12.43
C LEU A 37 0.94 -4.39 11.49
N ASP A 38 1.02 -5.07 10.35
CA ASP A 38 1.88 -4.67 9.23
C ASP A 38 1.06 -3.91 8.20
N HIS A 39 1.59 -2.77 7.76
CA HIS A 39 1.04 -1.95 6.69
C HIS A 39 1.97 -2.00 5.48
N VAL A 40 1.43 -1.81 4.28
CA VAL A 40 2.23 -1.85 3.04
C VAL A 40 2.11 -0.57 2.24
N ALA A 41 3.22 -0.13 1.66
CA ALA A 41 3.25 0.91 0.63
C ALA A 41 3.65 0.30 -0.71
N LEU A 42 2.92 0.67 -1.75
CA LEU A 42 3.25 0.34 -3.14
C LEU A 42 3.78 1.59 -3.81
N LEU A 43 5.00 1.49 -4.35
CA LEU A 43 5.76 2.59 -4.94
C LEU A 43 5.99 2.31 -6.42
N LEU A 44 5.79 3.31 -7.28
CA LEU A 44 6.07 3.21 -8.71
C LEU A 44 6.93 4.41 -9.14
N GLY A 45 8.04 4.12 -9.82
CA GLY A 45 8.97 5.14 -10.29
C GLY A 45 9.78 5.81 -9.18
N ASP A 46 10.37 6.95 -9.53
CA ASP A 46 11.12 7.82 -8.62
C ASP A 46 10.22 8.96 -8.16
N MET A 47 10.28 9.27 -6.87
CA MET A 47 9.51 10.33 -6.22
C MET A 47 10.36 11.57 -5.94
N GLU A 48 11.60 11.60 -6.40
CA GLU A 48 12.45 12.78 -6.37
C GLU A 48 12.00 13.81 -7.41
N GLY A 49 11.73 15.05 -6.99
CA GLY A 49 11.38 16.13 -7.90
C GLY A 49 10.56 17.25 -7.25
N PRO A 50 10.28 18.33 -7.99
CA PRO A 50 9.44 19.42 -7.51
C PRO A 50 7.94 19.11 -7.60
N ASP A 51 7.56 18.12 -8.42
CA ASP A 51 6.17 17.78 -8.68
C ASP A 51 5.57 16.98 -7.52
N PRO A 52 4.32 17.27 -7.11
CA PRO A 52 3.65 16.48 -6.08
C PRO A 52 3.46 15.02 -6.49
N VAL A 53 3.75 14.10 -5.56
CA VAL A 53 3.53 12.66 -5.75
C VAL A 53 2.04 12.34 -5.62
N LEU A 54 1.49 11.58 -6.58
CA LEU A 54 0.14 11.04 -6.47
C LEU A 54 0.09 9.96 -5.38
N VAL A 55 -0.77 10.15 -4.37
CA VAL A 55 -0.90 9.22 -3.24
C VAL A 55 -2.34 8.76 -3.10
N ARG A 56 -2.53 7.45 -2.89
CA ARG A 56 -3.77 6.86 -2.42
C ARG A 56 -3.53 6.17 -1.08
N VAL A 57 -4.36 6.49 -0.08
CA VAL A 57 -4.48 5.73 1.16
C VAL A 57 -5.67 4.80 1.03
N HIS A 58 -5.45 3.51 1.25
CA HIS A 58 -6.49 2.48 1.16
C HIS A 58 -6.53 1.70 2.47
N SER A 59 -7.70 1.62 3.09
CA SER A 59 -7.91 0.73 4.24
C SER A 59 -8.19 -0.67 3.72
N GLU A 60 -7.48 -1.66 4.26
CA GLU A 60 -7.66 -3.06 3.88
C GLU A 60 -9.13 -3.49 3.99
N CYS A 61 -9.64 -4.13 2.94
CA CYS A 61 -10.92 -4.81 2.97
C CYS A 61 -10.76 -6.21 2.38
N LEU A 62 -10.45 -7.21 3.22
CA LEU A 62 -10.25 -8.60 2.77
C LEU A 62 -11.37 -9.10 1.84
N THR A 63 -12.62 -8.84 2.19
CA THR A 63 -13.76 -9.31 1.37
C THR A 63 -13.85 -8.62 0.02
N GLY A 64 -13.56 -7.32 -0.06
CA GLY A 64 -13.63 -6.56 -1.31
C GLY A 64 -12.39 -6.75 -2.18
N ASP A 65 -11.21 -6.63 -1.57
CA ASP A 65 -9.91 -6.58 -2.24
C ASP A 65 -9.46 -7.96 -2.72
N ALA A 66 -9.64 -9.01 -1.89
CA ALA A 66 -9.17 -10.36 -2.19
C ALA A 66 -10.28 -11.28 -2.73
N PHE A 67 -11.49 -11.18 -2.18
CA PHE A 67 -12.61 -12.07 -2.56
C PHE A 67 -13.61 -11.45 -3.54
N GLY A 68 -13.43 -10.18 -3.94
CA GLY A 68 -14.29 -9.52 -4.93
C GLY A 68 -15.74 -9.37 -4.48
N SER A 69 -15.98 -9.18 -3.18
CA SER A 69 -17.32 -8.98 -2.61
C SER A 69 -18.05 -7.85 -3.32
N LEU A 70 -19.28 -8.13 -3.75
CA LEU A 70 -20.18 -7.13 -4.38
C LEU A 70 -20.92 -6.26 -3.36
N ARG A 71 -20.68 -6.46 -2.06
CA ARG A 71 -21.34 -5.71 -0.98
C ARG A 71 -20.66 -4.37 -0.70
N CYS A 72 -19.40 -4.22 -1.08
CA CYS A 72 -18.64 -2.97 -1.01
C CYS A 72 -17.94 -2.74 -2.36
N ASP A 73 -17.36 -1.56 -2.51
CA ASP A 73 -16.64 -1.13 -3.70
C ASP A 73 -15.11 -1.03 -3.47
N CYS A 74 -14.61 -1.56 -2.34
CA CYS A 74 -13.19 -1.49 -1.96
C CYS A 74 -12.27 -2.09 -3.03
N GLY A 75 -12.60 -3.27 -3.55
CA GLY A 75 -11.81 -3.93 -4.60
C GLY A 75 -11.69 -3.08 -5.87
N PRO A 76 -12.81 -2.65 -6.50
CA PRO A 76 -12.78 -1.71 -7.61
C PRO A 76 -12.04 -0.40 -7.32
N GLN A 77 -12.16 0.16 -6.12
CA GLN A 77 -11.41 1.36 -5.73
C GLN A 77 -9.90 1.11 -5.69
N LEU A 78 -9.45 -0.01 -5.10
CA LEU A 78 -8.03 -0.40 -5.08
C LEU A 78 -7.50 -0.60 -6.50
N GLN A 79 -8.23 -1.34 -7.34
CA GLN A 79 -7.83 -1.59 -8.74
C GLN A 79 -7.77 -0.29 -9.56
N THR A 80 -8.68 0.65 -9.32
CA THR A 80 -8.65 1.96 -9.99
C THR A 80 -7.43 2.77 -9.55
N ALA A 81 -7.11 2.76 -8.26
CA ALA A 81 -5.93 3.45 -7.74
C ALA A 81 -4.63 2.89 -8.32
N LEU A 82 -4.48 1.56 -8.35
CA LEU A 82 -3.30 0.90 -8.94
C LEU A 82 -3.12 1.21 -10.43
N ARG A 83 -4.21 1.44 -11.16
CA ARG A 83 -4.16 1.81 -12.59
C ARG A 83 -3.82 3.28 -12.82
N MET A 84 -4.18 4.16 -11.87
CA MET A 84 -3.95 5.60 -11.99
C MET A 84 -2.53 6.02 -11.60
N ILE A 85 -1.88 5.23 -10.74
CA ILE A 85 -0.47 5.40 -10.34
C ILE A 85 0.41 4.82 -11.44
#